data_AF-A0A8J7CZ83-F1
#
_entry.id   AF-A0A8J7CZ83-F1
#
_cell.length_a   1.000
_cell.length_b   1.000
_cell.length_c   1.000
_cell.angle_alpha   90.00
_cell.angle_beta   90.00
_cell.angle_gamma   90.00
#
_symmetry.space_group_name_H-M   'P 1'
#
loop_
_entity.id
_entity.type
_entity.pdbx_description
1 polymer ?
#
loop_
_entity_poly.entity_id
_entity_poly.type
_entity_poly.pdbx_seq_one_letter_code
_entity_poly.pdbx_strand_id
1 'polypeptide(L)'
;MSSKQTETLSLLGKELGQFLLIFALAFGLMRLLEHYWQDPLSMLAGSAGIMAAMLLVKRRLALVVTGLAAGVLGPMFTIHAVRAGALSFAAPHLEGVPAWLFTAWGAGGVFFGCLYGFLQVLFAQAETLRKHESPRQDDPHSTDDA
;
A
#
# COMPACT_ATOMS: atom_id res chain seq x y z
N MET A 1 15.50 -8.94 -28.43
CA MET A 1 14.66 -8.42 -27.32
C MET A 1 14.27 -6.99 -27.68
N SER A 2 12.97 -6.68 -27.76
CA SER A 2 12.51 -5.36 -28.23
C SER A 2 12.84 -4.27 -27.20
N SER A 3 13.21 -3.06 -27.63
CA SER A 3 13.48 -1.91 -26.73
C SER A 3 12.33 -1.67 -25.73
N LYS A 4 11.09 -1.93 -26.16
CA LYS A 4 9.88 -1.84 -25.33
C LYS A 4 9.85 -2.84 -24.16
N GLN A 5 10.39 -4.05 -24.33
CA GLN A 5 10.46 -5.05 -23.25
C GLN A 5 11.46 -4.63 -22.17
N THR A 6 12.62 -4.10 -22.56
CA THR A 6 13.65 -3.65 -21.62
C THR A 6 13.18 -2.47 -20.77
N GLU A 7 12.47 -1.51 -21.37
CA GLU A 7 11.87 -0.39 -20.65
C GLU A 7 10.80 -0.85 -19.65
N THR A 8 9.96 -1.80 -20.06
CA THR A 8 8.90 -2.35 -19.22
C THR A 8 9.46 -3.10 -17.99
N LEU A 9 10.51 -3.90 -18.18
CA LEU A 9 11.18 -4.61 -17.08
C LEU A 9 11.86 -3.66 -16.09
N SER A 10 12.46 -2.57 -16.60
CA SER A 10 13.06 -1.54 -15.75
C SER A 10 12.03 -0.83 -14.87
N LEU A 11 10.87 -0.49 -15.44
CA LEU A 11 9.75 0.10 -14.71
C LEU A 11 9.21 -0.84 -13.62
N LEU A 12 9.04 -2.13 -13.94
CA LEU A 12 8.58 -3.13 -12.97
C LEU A 12 9.57 -3.29 -11.82
N GLY A 13 10.87 -3.34 -12.10
CA GLY A 13 11.91 -3.42 -11.06
C GLY A 13 11.89 -2.22 -10.12
N LYS A 14 11.69 -1.01 -10.66
CA LYS A 14 11.54 0.21 -9.85
C LYS A 14 10.29 0.17 -8.97
N GLU A 15 9.14 -0.20 -9.53
CA GLU A 15 7.87 -0.30 -8.79
C GLU A 15 7.94 -1.36 -7.68
N LEU A 16 8.58 -2.51 -7.96
CA LEU A 16 8.84 -3.56 -6.97
C LEU A 16 9.73 -3.06 -5.84
N GLY A 17 10.84 -2.39 -6.15
CA GLY A 17 11.75 -1.84 -5.14
C GLY A 17 11.08 -0.83 -4.22
N GLN A 18 10.25 0.07 -4.78
CA GLN A 18 9.46 1.01 -3.99
C GLN A 18 8.44 0.30 -3.10
N PHE A 19 7.76 -0.71 -3.63
CA PHE A 19 6.77 -1.47 -2.87
C PHE A 19 7.40 -2.26 -1.72
N LEU A 20 8.56 -2.90 -1.94
CA LEU A 20 9.31 -3.59 -0.88
C LEU A 20 9.73 -2.63 0.24
N LEU A 21 10.16 -1.41 -0.10
CA LEU A 21 10.48 -0.40 0.90
C LEU A 21 9.25 0.03 1.71
N ILE A 22 8.10 0.24 1.05
CA ILE A 22 6.83 0.54 1.72
C ILE A 22 6.40 -0.61 2.64
N PHE A 23 6.62 -1.86 2.21
CA PHE A 23 6.34 -3.04 3.02
C PHE A 23 7.23 -3.10 4.27
N ALA A 24 8.54 -2.83 4.12
CA ALA A 24 9.47 -2.74 5.24
C ALA A 24 9.08 -1.64 6.24
N LEU A 25 8.64 -0.48 5.75
CA LEU A 25 8.13 0.61 6.59
C LEU A 25 6.85 0.22 7.34
N ALA A 26 5.92 -0.50 6.69
CA ALA A 26 4.71 -1.00 7.33
C ALA A 26 5.02 -2.03 8.42
N PHE A 27 5.99 -2.92 8.17
CA PHE A 27 6.48 -3.84 9.20
C PHE A 27 7.16 -3.10 10.36
N GLY A 28 7.94 -2.05 10.05
CA GLY A 28 8.51 -1.16 11.05
C GLY A 28 7.45 -0.49 11.94
N LEU A 29 6.30 -0.11 11.36
CA LEU A 29 5.17 0.44 12.12
C LEU A 29 4.57 -0.59 13.08
N MET A 30 4.42 -1.85 12.64
CA MET A 30 3.93 -2.93 13.51
C MET A 30 4.88 -3.19 14.69
N ARG A 31 6.19 -3.16 14.43
CA ARG A 31 7.21 -3.27 15.48
C ARG A 31 7.19 -2.08 16.44
N LEU A 32 7.01 -0.87 15.91
CA LEU A 32 6.89 0.33 16.73
C LEU A 32 5.67 0.23 17.65
N LEU A 33 4.52 -0.22 17.11
CA LEU A 33 3.30 -0.44 17.87
C LEU A 33 3.50 -1.45 18.99
N GLU A 34 4.15 -2.58 18.72
CA GLU A 34 4.45 -3.60 19.73
C GLU A 34 5.23 -3.03 20.94
N HIS A 35 6.21 -2.15 20.69
CA HIS A 35 7.12 -1.68 21.74
C HIS A 35 6.66 -0.39 22.43
N TYR A 36 6.01 0.52 21.70
CA TYR A 36 5.74 1.88 22.16
C TYR A 36 4.24 2.21 22.28
N TRP A 37 3.32 1.26 22.14
CA TRP A 37 1.87 1.54 22.19
C TRP A 37 1.40 2.31 23.43
N GLN A 38 2.13 2.21 24.56
CA GLN A 38 1.85 2.93 25.79
C GLN A 38 2.42 4.37 25.82
N ASP A 39 3.47 4.65 25.04
CA ASP A 39 4.08 5.98 24.95
C ASP A 39 3.46 6.74 23.75
N PRO A 40 2.52 7.68 24.01
CA PRO A 40 1.80 8.36 22.96
C PRO A 40 2.69 9.21 22.08
N LEU A 41 3.73 9.84 22.65
CA LEU A 41 4.57 10.77 21.90
C LEU A 41 5.48 10.01 20.93
N SER A 42 6.13 8.95 21.40
CA SER A 42 6.98 8.10 20.56
C SER A 42 6.17 7.45 19.44
N MET A 43 4.96 6.96 19.74
CA MET A 43 4.09 6.37 18.72
C MET A 43 3.57 7.37 17.71
N LEU A 44 3.14 8.55 18.16
CA LEU A 44 2.61 9.58 17.26
C LEU A 44 3.72 10.10 16.33
N ALA A 45 4.90 10.40 16.88
CA ALA A 45 6.05 10.82 16.09
C ALA A 45 6.53 9.73 15.14
N GLY A 46 6.67 8.49 15.61
CA GLY A 46 7.17 7.38 14.80
C GLY A 46 6.18 6.96 13.70
N SER A 47 4.89 6.86 14.00
CA SER A 47 3.87 6.54 12.98
C SER A 47 3.68 7.66 11.96
N ALA A 48 3.72 8.94 12.37
CA ALA A 48 3.72 10.07 11.45
C ALA A 48 4.98 10.08 10.58
N GLY A 49 6.16 9.83 11.17
CA GLY A 49 7.43 9.71 10.45
C GLY A 49 7.40 8.59 9.40
N ILE A 50 6.85 7.43 9.74
CA ILE A 50 6.67 6.31 8.80
C ILE A 50 5.68 6.68 7.68
N MET A 51 4.54 7.29 8.01
CA MET A 51 3.57 7.76 7.00
C MET A 51 4.24 8.74 6.03
N ALA A 52 5.00 9.71 6.55
CA ALA A 52 5.75 10.67 5.74
C ALA A 52 6.79 9.97 4.87
N ALA A 53 7.54 9.00 5.42
CA ALA A 53 8.51 8.22 4.67
C ALA A 53 7.85 7.46 3.51
N MET A 54 6.69 6.82 3.73
CA MET A 54 5.93 6.15 2.66
C MET A 54 5.50 7.13 1.55
N LEU A 55 5.04 8.32 1.92
CA LEU A 55 4.65 9.37 0.96
C LEU A 55 5.85 9.95 0.19
N LEU A 56 7.05 9.97 0.81
CA LEU A 56 8.28 10.36 0.13
C LEU A 56 8.73 9.31 -0.91
N VAL A 57 8.47 8.02 -0.66
CA VAL A 57 8.71 6.94 -1.61
C VAL A 57 7.77 7.04 -2.82
N LYS A 58 6.47 7.30 -2.58
CA LYS A 58 5.47 7.52 -3.65
C LYS A 58 4.72 8.84 -3.47
N ARG A 59 5.19 9.87 -4.16
CA ARG A 59 4.63 11.23 -4.13
C ARG A 59 3.40 11.38 -5.03
N ARG A 60 2.28 10.75 -4.65
CA ARG A 60 0.99 10.90 -5.36
C ARG A 60 -0.03 11.56 -4.44
N LEU A 61 -0.71 12.59 -4.94
CA LEU A 61 -1.75 13.31 -4.19
C LEU A 61 -2.86 12.35 -3.72
N ALA A 62 -3.25 11.39 -4.56
CA ALA A 62 -4.23 10.38 -4.20
C ALA A 62 -3.83 9.60 -2.93
N LEU A 63 -2.55 9.26 -2.75
CA LEU A 63 -2.08 8.56 -1.55
C LEU A 63 -2.14 9.44 -0.31
N VAL A 64 -1.86 10.73 -0.44
CA VAL A 64 -2.01 11.70 0.66
C VAL A 64 -3.47 11.76 1.08
N VAL A 65 -4.39 11.91 0.13
CA VAL A 65 -5.84 11.95 0.40
C VAL A 65 -6.31 10.65 1.04
N THR A 66 -5.91 9.48 0.51
CA THR A 66 -6.24 8.18 1.09
C THR A 66 -5.71 8.04 2.51
N GLY A 67 -4.47 8.45 2.76
CA GLY A 67 -3.87 8.44 4.09
C GLY A 67 -4.61 9.34 5.07
N LEU A 68 -4.93 10.57 4.69
CA LEU A 68 -5.68 11.50 5.54
C LEU A 68 -7.11 10.98 5.81
N ALA A 69 -7.80 10.49 4.79
CA ALA A 69 -9.14 9.92 4.93
C ALA A 69 -9.13 8.71 5.88
N ALA A 70 -8.19 7.78 5.72
CA ALA A 70 -8.04 6.63 6.60
C ALA A 70 -7.71 7.07 8.05
N GLY A 71 -6.81 8.05 8.20
CA GLY A 71 -6.41 8.58 9.50
C GLY A 71 -7.53 9.30 10.26
N VAL A 72 -8.59 9.75 9.59
CA VAL A 72 -9.77 10.33 10.23
C VAL A 72 -10.87 9.28 10.41
N LEU A 73 -11.25 8.58 9.34
CA LEU A 73 -12.38 7.66 9.36
C LEU A 73 -12.12 6.46 10.27
N GLY A 74 -10.91 5.89 10.25
CA GLY A 74 -10.55 4.74 11.09
C GLY A 74 -10.73 5.00 12.59
N PRO A 75 -10.10 6.04 13.16
CA PRO A 75 -10.31 6.42 14.55
C PRO A 75 -11.76 6.82 14.86
N MET A 76 -12.48 7.49 13.94
CA MET A 76 -13.90 7.81 14.15
C MET A 76 -14.75 6.54 14.35
N PHE A 77 -14.60 5.54 13.48
CA PHE A 77 -15.26 4.24 13.67
C PHE A 77 -14.85 3.59 14.99
N THR A 78 -13.58 3.69 15.36
CA THR A 78 -13.07 3.14 16.61
C THR A 78 -13.68 3.83 17.84
N ILE A 79 -13.81 5.16 17.81
CA ILE A 79 -14.47 5.94 18.88
C ILE A 79 -15.93 5.51 19.03
N HIS A 80 -16.66 5.33 17.91
CA HIS A 80 -18.03 4.82 17.96
C HIS A 80 -18.10 3.41 18.57
N ALA A 81 -17.17 2.53 18.23
CA ALA A 81 -17.08 1.20 18.83
C ALA A 81 -16.79 1.25 20.35
N VAL A 82 -15.93 2.16 20.78
CA VAL A 82 -15.66 2.40 22.21
C VAL A 82 -16.90 2.93 22.93
N ARG A 83 -17.60 3.90 22.35
CA ARG A 83 -18.86 4.44 22.92
C ARG A 83 -19.98 3.39 23.00
N ALA A 84 -20.00 2.44 22.08
CA ALA A 84 -20.92 1.30 22.11
C ALA A 84 -20.51 0.20 23.11
N GLY A 85 -19.35 0.33 23.77
CA GLY A 85 -18.81 -0.68 24.67
C GLY A 85 -18.26 -1.93 23.97
N ALA A 86 -18.11 -1.91 22.65
CA ALA A 86 -17.63 -3.05 21.87
C ALA A 86 -16.10 -3.20 21.92
N LEU A 87 -15.39 -2.13 22.26
CA LEU A 87 -13.94 -2.08 22.32
C LEU A 87 -13.49 -1.18 23.48
N SER A 88 -12.36 -1.50 24.09
CA SER A 88 -11.70 -0.63 25.07
C SER A 88 -10.19 -0.67 24.89
N PHE A 89 -9.53 0.45 25.11
CA PHE A 89 -8.08 0.55 25.05
C PHE A 89 -7.47 0.62 26.45
N ALA A 90 -6.33 -0.03 26.64
CA ALA A 90 -5.59 0.00 27.91
C ALA A 90 -4.91 1.36 28.17
N ALA A 91 -4.60 2.14 27.13
CA ALA A 91 -4.02 3.49 27.23
C ALA A 91 -4.82 4.51 26.40
N PRO A 92 -6.06 4.85 26.81
CA PRO A 92 -6.90 5.79 26.08
C PRO A 92 -6.42 7.24 26.27
N HIS A 93 -6.59 8.08 25.25
CA HIS A 93 -6.22 9.51 25.29
C HIS A 93 -7.37 10.40 24.83
N LEU A 94 -7.74 10.31 23.55
CA LEU A 94 -8.77 11.14 22.92
C LEU A 94 -10.05 10.31 22.79
N GLU A 95 -11.12 10.72 23.47
CA GLU A 95 -12.44 10.05 23.37
C GLU A 95 -12.40 8.51 23.58
N GLY A 96 -11.49 8.04 24.43
CA GLY A 96 -11.33 6.61 24.72
C GLY A 96 -10.42 5.86 23.74
N VAL A 97 -9.83 6.53 22.74
CA VAL A 97 -8.85 5.94 21.82
C VAL A 97 -7.44 6.54 21.99
N PRO A 98 -6.37 5.81 21.65
CA PRO A 98 -5.01 6.35 21.67
C PRO A 98 -4.81 7.42 20.59
N ALA A 99 -4.10 8.51 20.90
CA ALA A 99 -3.91 9.61 19.95
C ALA A 99 -3.09 9.20 18.71
N TRP A 100 -2.14 8.28 18.86
CA TRP A 100 -1.35 7.74 17.75
C TRP A 100 -2.17 6.90 16.76
N LEU A 101 -3.42 6.56 17.10
CA LEU A 101 -4.28 5.76 16.23
C LEU A 101 -4.57 6.49 14.91
N PHE A 102 -4.68 7.81 14.93
CA PHE A 102 -4.92 8.63 13.74
C PHE A 102 -3.79 8.51 12.71
N THR A 103 -2.55 8.67 13.16
CA THR A 103 -1.37 8.59 12.30
C THR A 103 -1.07 7.15 11.88
N ALA A 104 -1.32 6.16 12.75
CA ALA A 104 -1.18 4.74 12.41
C ALA A 104 -2.19 4.29 11.33
N TRP A 105 -3.47 4.67 11.45
CA TRP A 105 -4.47 4.42 10.41
C TRP A 105 -4.14 5.15 9.11
N GLY A 106 -3.62 6.37 9.20
CA GLY A 106 -3.18 7.11 8.03
C GLY A 106 -2.05 6.42 7.28
N ALA A 107 -1.04 5.93 8.00
CA ALA A 107 0.03 5.11 7.42
C ALA A 107 -0.52 3.83 6.77
N GLY A 108 -1.49 3.17 7.42
CA GLY A 108 -2.20 2.03 6.84
C GLY A 108 -2.93 2.36 5.53
N GLY A 109 -3.62 3.50 5.48
CA GLY A 109 -4.27 3.98 4.26
C GLY A 109 -3.29 4.21 3.10
N VAL A 110 -2.13 4.83 3.39
CA VAL A 110 -1.06 5.00 2.38
C VAL A 110 -0.54 3.64 1.90
N PHE A 111 -0.29 2.70 2.82
CA PHE A 111 0.16 1.35 2.49
C PHE A 111 -0.82 0.63 1.56
N PHE A 112 -2.12 0.60 1.88
CA PHE A 112 -3.13 -0.06 1.05
C PHE A 112 -3.31 0.64 -0.30
N GLY A 113 -3.21 1.97 -0.35
CA GLY A 113 -3.20 2.72 -1.61
C GLY A 113 -2.00 2.34 -2.50
N CYS A 114 -0.82 2.18 -1.90
CA CYS A 114 0.38 1.72 -2.60
C CYS A 114 0.26 0.28 -3.09
N LEU A 115 -0.29 -0.62 -2.26
CA LEU A 115 -0.56 -2.01 -2.63
C LEU A 115 -1.52 -2.09 -3.81
N TYR A 116 -2.64 -1.34 -3.76
CA TYR A 116 -3.60 -1.28 -4.86
C TYR A 116 -2.93 -0.84 -6.17
N GLY A 117 -2.15 0.24 -6.12
CA GLY A 117 -1.41 0.71 -7.30
C GLY A 117 -0.39 -0.31 -7.82
N PHE A 118 0.28 -1.04 -6.93
CA PHE A 118 1.21 -2.11 -7.32
C PHE A 118 0.49 -3.29 -7.98
N LEU A 119 -0.65 -3.72 -7.45
CA LEU A 119 -1.47 -4.79 -8.04
C LEU A 119 -1.97 -4.42 -9.43
N GLN A 120 -2.41 -3.17 -9.64
CA GLN A 120 -2.79 -2.70 -10.98
C GLN A 120 -1.65 -2.81 -12.00
N VAL A 121 -0.42 -2.48 -11.58
CA VAL A 121 0.76 -2.63 -12.45
C VAL A 121 1.00 -4.10 -12.78
N LEU A 122 0.94 -5.00 -11.79
CA LEU A 122 1.11 -6.43 -12.02
C LEU A 122 0.08 -7.01 -12.99
N PHE A 123 -1.20 -6.62 -12.85
CA PHE A 123 -2.25 -7.09 -13.74
C PHE A 123 -2.07 -6.58 -15.18
N ALA A 124 -1.70 -5.31 -15.35
CA ALA A 124 -1.42 -4.76 -16.67
C ALA A 124 -0.23 -5.46 -17.37
N GLN A 125 0.78 -5.85 -16.59
CA GLN A 125 1.92 -6.62 -17.10
C GLN A 125 1.52 -8.05 -17.50
N ALA A 126 0.73 -8.72 -16.65
CA ALA A 126 0.23 -10.07 -16.94
C ALA A 126 -0.62 -10.09 -18.23
N GLU A 127 -1.46 -9.07 -18.43
CA GLU A 127 -2.28 -8.95 -19.64
C GLU A 127 -1.41 -8.69 -20.90
N THR A 128 -0.35 -7.90 -20.77
CA THR A 128 0.58 -7.62 -21.88
C THR A 128 1.35 -8.87 -22.31
N LEU A 129 1.83 -9.66 -21.34
CA LEU A 129 2.51 -10.93 -21.63
C LEU A 129 1.55 -11.92 -22.33
N ARG A 130 0.31 -12.03 -21.85
CA ARG A 130 -0.71 -12.90 -22.45
C ARG A 130 -1.01 -12.56 -23.91
N LYS A 131 -1.06 -11.27 -24.26
CA LYS A 131 -1.28 -10.81 -25.65
C LYS A 131 -0.09 -11.13 -26.56
N HIS A 132 1.13 -11.08 -26.04
CA HIS A 132 2.35 -11.40 -26.81
C HIS A 132 2.61 -12.89 -26.99
N GLU A 133 2.04 -13.74 -26.14
CA GLU A 133 2.09 -15.21 -26.27
C GLU A 133 1.12 -15.73 -27.35
N SER A 134 0.16 -14.89 -27.79
CA SER A 134 -0.90 -15.24 -28.74
C SER A 134 -0.68 -14.78 -30.20
N PRO A 135 0.52 -14.98 -30.80
CA PRO A 135 0.59 -15.06 -32.26
C PRO A 135 1.47 -16.22 -32.76
N ARG A 136 1.02 -17.48 -32.60
CA ARG A 136 1.56 -18.61 -33.39
C ARG A 136 0.73 -19.91 -33.28
N GLN A 137 -0.57 -19.83 -33.51
CA GLN A 137 -1.36 -21.03 -33.79
C GLN A 137 -2.59 -20.58 -34.54
N ASP A 138 -2.44 -20.51 -35.87
CA ASP A 138 -3.46 -20.78 -36.88
C ASP A 138 -2.89 -20.35 -38.24
N ASP A 139 -1.98 -21.16 -38.77
CA ASP A 139 -1.89 -21.33 -40.23
C ASP A 139 -1.65 -22.82 -40.52
N PRO A 140 -2.70 -23.66 -40.43
CA PRO A 140 -2.66 -25.02 -40.94
C PRO A 140 -3.18 -25.06 -42.38
N HIS A 141 -2.62 -24.27 -43.32
CA HIS A 141 -2.83 -24.51 -44.76
C HIS A 141 -1.87 -23.70 -45.65
N SER A 142 -0.67 -24.23 -45.92
CA SER A 142 -0.04 -24.07 -47.24
C SER A 142 0.91 -25.25 -47.53
N THR A 143 0.42 -26.46 -47.33
CA THR A 143 0.96 -27.63 -48.04
C THR A 143 -0.13 -28.10 -48.99
N ASP A 144 0.30 -28.22 -50.23
CA ASP A 144 -0.34 -28.93 -51.34
C ASP A 144 -1.54 -28.25 -52.00
N ASP A 145 -1.26 -27.61 -53.14
CA ASP A 145 -1.71 -28.20 -54.41
C ASP A 145 -0.71 -27.88 -55.53
N ALA A 146 -0.59 -28.87 -56.42
CA ALA A 146 0.47 -29.15 -57.37
C ALA A 146 0.43 -28.36 -58.69
#